data_AF-A0A3B9FQD1-F1
#
_entry.id   AF-A0A3B9FQD1-F1
#
_cell.length_a   1.000
_cell.length_b   1.000
_cell.length_c   1.000
_cell.angle_alpha   90.00
_cell.angle_beta   90.00
_cell.angle_gamma   90.00
#
_symmetry.space_group_name_H-M   'P 1'
#
loop_
_entity.id
_entity.type
_entity.pdbx_description
1 polymer ?
#
loop_
_entity_poly.entity_id
_entity_poly.type
_entity_poly.pdbx_seq_one_letter_code
_entity_poly.pdbx_strand_id
1 'polypeptide(L)'
;KAADKAARAEKTRNRFISLETKDGAVAIFPPPHRYFFPLDEAYNLGFTWHGKGFMDEVPGFGIGIRQELEGDRRWVPWSNAPPGTDQELGLFWLPSLDRGEKLFDRVKAFTHDDRFPSVPGHRTFTSHYHIEHATKLIEARKKKGTPVLPPILRNPQFVEVFKNSGIEIVHLAEFHNRLGRLRRDPDEALPLLETLHDECARLSDEKFLLLPGEEPNIHLGGHWISFFPRPVMWVLNRAKGKPFVEEHPKFGRVYHVGSPEDVLKLMEVEEGLMWTAHPRIKASTGFPDFYRDKPFFKSDRYLGGAWKAMPADLSRPRLGWRVLDLLDDMSNWGTRKYVVGEVDIFQVDRTTEFYGHANVNYLRLDHIPRFEDGWAPVLKALRDGAFFLSTGEVLMPRFMIGDRQSGETLKVGPEGRAKLQAVLSWTFPMSFAEVVTGDGKKVYRERIDLSHTGAFGKQTLEKELDLKGKSWVRLEAWDVATNGVISQPLWLE
;
A
#
# COMPACT_ATOMS: atom_id res chain seq x y z
N LYS A 1 -1.75 -36.06 -22.53
CA LYS A 1 -0.53 -36.72 -22.00
C LYS A 1 0.04 -36.05 -20.72
N ALA A 2 -0.79 -35.40 -19.89
CA ALA A 2 -0.38 -34.85 -18.58
C ALA A 2 -0.55 -35.85 -17.41
N ALA A 3 -1.28 -36.95 -17.63
CA ALA A 3 -1.82 -37.80 -16.58
C ALA A 3 -0.83 -38.67 -15.80
N ASP A 4 0.48 -38.71 -16.12
CA ASP A 4 1.45 -39.63 -15.48
C ASP A 4 2.57 -38.96 -14.68
N LYS A 5 2.52 -37.64 -14.48
CA LYS A 5 3.55 -36.93 -13.71
C LYS A 5 3.11 -36.72 -12.25
N ALA A 6 4.06 -36.85 -11.33
CA ALA A 6 3.88 -36.46 -9.93
C ALA A 6 3.47 -34.98 -9.84
N ALA A 7 2.73 -34.64 -8.80
CA ALA A 7 2.27 -33.27 -8.58
C ALA A 7 3.43 -32.28 -8.50
N ARG A 8 3.26 -31.12 -9.13
CA ARG A 8 4.26 -30.05 -9.12
C ARG A 8 3.58 -28.69 -9.05
N ALA A 9 4.25 -27.75 -8.38
CA ALA A 9 3.84 -26.36 -8.37
C ALA A 9 4.15 -25.68 -9.71
N GLU A 10 3.30 -24.74 -10.11
CA GLU A 10 3.47 -23.90 -11.30
C GLU A 10 3.47 -22.42 -10.90
N LYS A 11 4.46 -21.69 -11.42
CA LYS A 11 4.58 -20.24 -11.24
C LYS A 11 3.80 -19.55 -12.35
N THR A 12 2.60 -19.09 -12.03
CA THR A 12 1.73 -18.36 -12.96
C THR A 12 1.55 -16.93 -12.46
N ARG A 13 1.48 -15.95 -13.38
CA ARG A 13 1.28 -14.53 -13.02
C ARG A 13 -0.08 -14.32 -12.38
N ASN A 14 -1.15 -14.84 -12.98
CA ASN A 14 -2.52 -14.60 -12.53
C ASN A 14 -3.03 -15.59 -11.45
N ARG A 15 -2.12 -16.41 -10.88
CA ARG A 15 -2.37 -17.40 -9.81
C ARG A 15 -3.55 -18.36 -10.05
N PHE A 16 -3.83 -18.72 -11.29
CA PHE A 16 -4.91 -19.67 -11.60
C PHE A 16 -4.43 -20.84 -12.44
N ILE A 17 -5.18 -21.94 -12.36
CA ILE A 17 -5.04 -23.12 -13.21
C ILE A 17 -6.43 -23.61 -13.61
N SER A 18 -6.56 -24.23 -14.78
CA SER A 18 -7.84 -24.72 -15.28
C SER A 18 -7.77 -26.17 -15.74
N LEU A 19 -8.88 -26.89 -15.56
CA LEU A 19 -9.14 -28.18 -16.18
C LEU A 19 -10.16 -27.98 -17.30
N GLU A 20 -9.85 -28.47 -18.49
CA GLU A 20 -10.72 -28.38 -19.65
C GLU A 20 -11.16 -29.77 -20.11
N THR A 21 -12.42 -29.88 -20.50
CA THR A 21 -13.05 -31.06 -21.09
C THR A 21 -13.71 -30.69 -22.42
N LYS A 22 -14.29 -31.68 -23.11
CA LYS A 22 -15.08 -31.43 -24.32
C LYS A 22 -16.34 -30.57 -24.06
N ASP A 23 -16.89 -30.65 -22.84
CA ASP A 23 -18.19 -30.06 -22.47
C ASP A 23 -18.05 -28.70 -21.76
N GLY A 24 -16.83 -28.26 -21.47
CA GLY A 24 -16.55 -27.02 -20.75
C GLY A 24 -15.25 -27.09 -19.94
N ALA A 25 -15.02 -26.09 -19.11
CA ALA A 25 -13.82 -25.98 -18.28
C ALA A 25 -14.13 -25.39 -16.90
N VAL A 26 -13.22 -25.63 -15.95
CA VAL A 26 -13.27 -25.04 -14.61
C VAL A 26 -11.92 -24.44 -14.29
N ALA A 27 -11.89 -23.16 -13.92
CA ALA A 27 -10.70 -22.51 -13.38
C ALA A 27 -10.74 -22.47 -11.85
N ILE A 28 -9.56 -22.56 -11.24
CA ILE A 28 -9.36 -22.54 -9.79
C ILE A 28 -8.33 -21.45 -9.47
N PHE A 29 -8.65 -20.58 -8.52
CA PHE A 29 -7.78 -19.46 -8.11
C PHE A 29 -8.04 -19.01 -6.66
N PRO A 30 -7.04 -18.40 -5.99
CA PRO A 30 -7.19 -17.88 -4.63
C PRO A 30 -7.79 -16.46 -4.61
N PRO A 31 -8.22 -15.97 -3.43
CA PRO A 31 -8.34 -14.53 -3.18
C PRO A 31 -7.05 -13.79 -3.55
N PRO A 32 -7.13 -12.62 -4.21
CA PRO A 32 -5.95 -11.98 -4.80
C PRO A 32 -5.01 -11.33 -3.77
N HIS A 33 -5.44 -11.09 -2.53
CA HIS A 33 -4.58 -10.47 -1.50
C HIS A 33 -4.47 -11.28 -0.21
N ARG A 34 -5.60 -11.74 0.37
CA ARG A 34 -5.65 -12.48 1.64
C ARG A 34 -4.82 -13.78 1.62
N TYR A 35 -4.62 -14.35 0.44
CA TYR A 35 -3.95 -15.63 0.26
C TYR A 35 -2.44 -15.60 0.51
N PHE A 36 -1.82 -14.42 0.48
CA PHE A 36 -0.36 -14.31 0.50
C PHE A 36 0.20 -14.17 1.90
N PHE A 37 1.34 -14.81 2.16
CA PHE A 37 2.11 -14.51 3.35
C PHE A 37 2.62 -13.06 3.26
N PRO A 38 2.59 -12.26 4.34
CA PRO A 38 3.00 -10.86 4.32
C PRO A 38 4.53 -10.72 4.34
N LEU A 39 5.20 -11.31 3.35
CA LEU A 39 6.65 -11.33 3.21
C LEU A 39 7.19 -9.97 2.71
N ASP A 40 8.46 -9.71 3.00
CA ASP A 40 9.18 -8.54 2.47
C ASP A 40 9.68 -8.79 1.03
N GLU A 41 9.80 -10.06 0.65
CA GLU A 41 10.19 -10.49 -0.68
C GLU A 41 8.96 -11.16 -1.30
N ALA A 42 8.27 -10.44 -2.19
CA ALA A 42 7.03 -10.88 -2.82
C ALA A 42 7.30 -11.95 -3.90
N TYR A 43 7.92 -13.08 -3.53
CA TYR A 43 8.27 -14.13 -4.48
C TYR A 43 7.02 -14.83 -5.02
N ASN A 44 7.02 -15.17 -6.32
CA ASN A 44 6.09 -16.16 -6.83
C ASN A 44 6.56 -17.57 -6.40
N LEU A 45 5.92 -18.10 -5.35
CA LEU A 45 6.22 -19.40 -4.73
C LEU A 45 5.48 -20.58 -5.39
N GLY A 46 4.90 -20.36 -6.57
CA GLY A 46 4.14 -21.39 -7.28
C GLY A 46 2.83 -21.71 -6.57
N PHE A 47 1.87 -20.79 -6.68
CA PHE A 47 0.60 -20.84 -5.95
C PHE A 47 -0.45 -21.77 -6.56
N THR A 48 -0.11 -22.43 -7.67
CA THR A 48 -0.96 -23.42 -8.33
C THR A 48 -0.20 -24.73 -8.48
N TRP A 49 -0.91 -25.85 -8.58
CA TRP A 49 -0.31 -27.15 -8.79
C TRP A 49 -1.14 -28.03 -9.72
N HIS A 50 -0.48 -28.98 -10.39
CA HIS A 50 -1.14 -30.09 -11.08
C HIS A 50 -0.29 -31.36 -11.03
N GLY A 51 -0.94 -32.51 -11.21
CA GLY A 51 -0.30 -33.82 -11.31
C GLY A 51 -0.87 -34.82 -10.32
N LYS A 52 -0.20 -35.96 -10.17
CA LYS A 52 -0.64 -37.08 -9.33
C LYS A 52 -0.14 -36.99 -7.89
N GLY A 53 -0.98 -37.36 -6.92
CA GLY A 53 -0.55 -37.59 -5.54
C GLY A 53 -0.05 -36.32 -4.84
N PHE A 54 -0.76 -35.20 -4.99
CA PHE A 54 -0.32 -33.95 -4.37
C PHE A 54 -0.25 -34.11 -2.85
N MET A 55 0.95 -33.93 -2.30
CA MET A 55 1.27 -34.08 -0.88
C MET A 55 0.88 -35.43 -0.27
N ASP A 56 0.73 -36.48 -1.08
CA ASP A 56 0.14 -37.77 -0.68
C ASP A 56 -1.31 -37.67 -0.12
N GLU A 57 -1.94 -36.50 -0.22
CA GLU A 57 -3.30 -36.19 0.26
C GLU A 57 -4.35 -36.28 -0.85
N VAL A 58 -3.98 -35.99 -2.10
CA VAL A 58 -4.92 -36.01 -3.24
C VAL A 58 -4.66 -37.23 -4.13
N PRO A 59 -5.53 -38.26 -4.11
CA PRO A 59 -5.35 -39.46 -4.92
C PRO A 59 -5.56 -39.18 -6.41
N GLY A 60 -4.76 -39.83 -7.26
CA GLY A 60 -4.87 -39.66 -8.71
C GLY A 60 -4.42 -38.28 -9.18
N PHE A 61 -4.78 -37.93 -10.42
CA PHE A 61 -4.43 -36.64 -11.03
C PHE A 61 -5.38 -35.55 -10.55
N GLY A 62 -4.84 -34.40 -10.15
CA GLY A 62 -5.62 -33.22 -9.78
C GLY A 62 -4.97 -31.92 -10.24
N ILE A 63 -5.71 -30.83 -10.03
CA ILE A 63 -5.25 -29.45 -10.11
C ILE A 63 -5.72 -28.69 -8.87
N GLY A 64 -5.04 -27.62 -8.49
CA GLY A 64 -5.49 -26.77 -7.39
C GLY A 64 -4.58 -25.58 -7.11
N ILE A 65 -4.86 -24.91 -6.00
CA ILE A 65 -4.00 -23.88 -5.43
C ILE A 65 -3.22 -24.42 -4.24
N ARG A 66 -2.09 -23.81 -3.92
CA ARG A 66 -1.28 -24.13 -2.72
C ARG A 66 -0.47 -22.93 -2.22
N GLN A 67 -0.15 -22.95 -0.93
CA GLN A 67 0.91 -22.11 -0.37
C GLN A 67 2.19 -22.94 -0.23
N GLU A 68 3.36 -22.30 -0.29
CA GLU A 68 4.61 -22.98 0.05
C GLU A 68 4.70 -23.19 1.56
N LEU A 69 4.98 -24.42 1.99
CA LEU A 69 4.93 -24.78 3.41
C LEU A 69 5.95 -24.00 4.23
N GLU A 70 7.16 -23.82 3.69
CA GLU A 70 8.21 -23.05 4.34
C GLU A 70 8.18 -21.56 3.95
N GLY A 71 7.21 -21.11 3.14
CA GLY A 71 7.18 -19.75 2.61
C GLY A 71 8.48 -19.38 1.89
N ASP A 72 9.16 -18.33 2.35
CA ASP A 72 10.51 -17.95 1.90
C ASP A 72 11.63 -18.39 2.87
N ARG A 73 11.31 -19.31 3.80
CA ARG A 73 12.18 -19.86 4.84
C ARG A 73 12.60 -18.88 5.93
N ARG A 74 12.05 -17.67 5.95
CA ARG A 74 12.23 -16.74 7.07
C ARG A 74 11.18 -17.01 8.14
N TRP A 75 11.50 -16.63 9.38
CA TRP A 75 10.50 -16.60 10.44
C TRP A 75 9.56 -15.41 10.20
N VAL A 76 8.27 -15.69 9.95
CA VAL A 76 7.24 -14.69 9.62
C VAL A 76 6.22 -14.64 10.76
N PRO A 77 6.48 -13.90 11.86
CA PRO A 77 5.55 -13.80 12.99
C PRO A 77 4.31 -12.97 12.68
N TRP A 78 4.10 -12.62 11.41
CA TRP A 78 3.01 -11.77 10.94
C TRP A 78 1.92 -12.54 10.20
N SER A 79 1.97 -13.87 10.15
CA SER A 79 0.80 -14.71 9.86
C SER A 79 0.29 -15.24 11.20
N ASN A 80 -0.73 -14.60 11.76
CA ASN A 80 -1.16 -14.87 13.13
C ASN A 80 -2.62 -14.48 13.35
N ALA A 81 -3.31 -15.25 14.17
CA ALA A 81 -4.68 -15.00 14.62
C ALA A 81 -4.82 -15.36 16.10
N PRO A 82 -5.81 -14.79 16.82
CA PRO A 82 -6.02 -15.11 18.23
C PRO A 82 -6.25 -16.62 18.44
N PRO A 83 -5.73 -17.22 19.52
CA PRO A 83 -5.96 -18.64 19.81
C PRO A 83 -7.45 -18.98 19.88
N GLY A 84 -7.82 -20.14 19.32
CA GLY A 84 -9.21 -20.62 19.32
C GLY A 84 -10.14 -19.93 18.32
N THR A 85 -9.61 -19.15 17.37
CA THR A 85 -10.42 -18.54 16.30
C THR A 85 -10.41 -19.38 15.03
N ASP A 86 -11.57 -19.46 14.38
CA ASP A 86 -11.69 -20.10 13.06
C ASP A 86 -10.89 -19.31 12.03
N GLN A 87 -10.15 -20.03 11.19
CA GLN A 87 -9.35 -19.45 10.10
C GLN A 87 -10.02 -19.75 8.76
N GLU A 88 -10.28 -18.71 7.98
CA GLU A 88 -10.94 -18.83 6.68
C GLU A 88 -9.96 -18.53 5.54
N LEU A 89 -9.47 -19.57 4.86
CA LEU A 89 -8.69 -19.45 3.64
C LEU A 89 -9.59 -19.71 2.43
N GLY A 90 -9.80 -18.69 1.59
CA GLY A 90 -10.70 -18.76 0.45
C GLY A 90 -10.15 -19.50 -0.76
N LEU A 91 -11.06 -20.05 -1.57
CA LEU A 91 -10.81 -20.67 -2.88
C LEU A 91 -11.99 -20.39 -3.80
N PHE A 92 -11.72 -20.04 -5.06
CA PHE A 92 -12.75 -19.83 -6.08
C PHE A 92 -12.70 -20.89 -7.17
N TRP A 93 -13.89 -21.36 -7.55
CA TRP A 93 -14.12 -22.25 -8.69
C TRP A 93 -14.97 -21.52 -9.71
N LEU A 94 -14.48 -21.38 -10.93
CA LEU A 94 -15.19 -20.73 -12.03
C LEU A 94 -15.52 -21.76 -13.12
N PRO A 95 -16.68 -22.44 -13.04
CA PRO A 95 -17.15 -23.30 -14.12
C PRO A 95 -17.61 -22.44 -15.31
N SER A 96 -17.32 -22.94 -16.51
CA SER A 96 -17.62 -22.23 -17.76
C SER A 96 -17.82 -23.18 -18.93
N LEU A 97 -18.68 -22.79 -19.87
CA LEU A 97 -18.74 -23.40 -21.21
C LEU A 97 -17.64 -22.83 -22.12
N ASP A 98 -17.06 -21.68 -21.77
CA ASP A 98 -15.86 -21.14 -22.43
C ASP A 98 -14.64 -22.01 -22.14
N ARG A 99 -13.74 -22.07 -23.11
CA ARG A 99 -12.55 -22.92 -23.13
C ARG A 99 -11.33 -22.11 -23.57
N GLY A 100 -10.14 -22.61 -23.26
CA GLY A 100 -8.87 -21.93 -23.57
C GLY A 100 -8.80 -20.50 -23.04
N GLU A 101 -8.28 -19.58 -23.87
CA GLU A 101 -8.01 -18.19 -23.48
C GLU A 101 -9.25 -17.43 -22.99
N LYS A 102 -10.46 -17.76 -23.49
CA LYS A 102 -11.69 -17.11 -23.03
C LYS A 102 -11.98 -17.34 -21.54
N LEU A 103 -11.69 -18.54 -21.03
CA LEU A 103 -11.80 -18.81 -19.59
C LEU A 103 -10.77 -17.98 -18.82
N PHE A 104 -9.58 -17.80 -19.38
CA PHE A 104 -8.49 -17.06 -18.74
C PHE A 104 -8.85 -15.58 -18.63
N ASP A 105 -9.44 -15.01 -19.68
CA ASP A 105 -9.94 -13.63 -19.67
C ASP A 105 -11.02 -13.41 -18.61
N ARG A 106 -11.90 -14.40 -18.40
CA ARG A 106 -12.91 -14.35 -17.33
C ARG A 106 -12.30 -14.38 -15.92
N VAL A 107 -11.25 -15.17 -15.71
CA VAL A 107 -10.53 -15.17 -14.42
C VAL A 107 -9.81 -13.85 -14.20
N LYS A 108 -9.06 -13.39 -15.21
CA LYS A 108 -8.34 -12.11 -15.17
C LYS A 108 -9.25 -10.92 -14.90
N ALA A 109 -10.49 -10.95 -15.37
CA ALA A 109 -11.46 -9.88 -15.10
C ALA A 109 -11.65 -9.64 -13.60
N PHE A 110 -11.52 -10.65 -12.75
CA PHE A 110 -11.67 -10.51 -11.29
C PHE A 110 -10.58 -9.65 -10.65
N THR A 111 -9.37 -9.58 -11.22
CA THR A 111 -8.26 -8.74 -10.74
C THR A 111 -7.89 -7.65 -11.74
N HIS A 112 -8.74 -7.41 -12.74
CA HIS A 112 -8.46 -6.52 -13.88
C HIS A 112 -7.13 -6.86 -14.59
N ASP A 113 -6.79 -8.15 -14.69
CA ASP A 113 -5.50 -8.67 -15.18
C ASP A 113 -4.30 -8.10 -14.38
N ASP A 114 -4.46 -8.05 -13.06
CA ASP A 114 -3.52 -7.48 -12.09
C ASP A 114 -3.24 -6.01 -12.33
N ARG A 115 -4.31 -5.25 -12.54
CA ARG A 115 -4.22 -3.80 -12.73
C ARG A 115 -5.14 -3.06 -11.79
N PHE A 116 -4.61 -2.02 -11.16
CA PHE A 116 -5.40 -1.01 -10.47
C PHE A 116 -6.14 -0.17 -11.54
N PRO A 117 -7.49 -0.17 -11.55
CA PRO A 117 -8.24 0.52 -12.60
C PRO A 117 -8.14 2.04 -12.46
N SER A 118 -8.07 2.78 -13.57
CA SER A 118 -8.14 4.24 -13.52
C SER A 118 -9.50 4.73 -13.03
N VAL A 119 -9.51 5.72 -12.13
CA VAL A 119 -10.72 6.35 -11.61
C VAL A 119 -10.73 7.84 -12.00
N PRO A 120 -11.77 8.34 -12.67
CA PRO A 120 -11.85 9.75 -13.03
C PRO A 120 -11.65 10.69 -11.83
N GLY A 121 -10.87 11.75 -12.02
CA GLY A 121 -10.52 12.71 -10.97
C GLY A 121 -9.54 12.18 -9.92
N HIS A 122 -8.99 10.98 -10.11
CA HIS A 122 -8.03 10.39 -9.20
C HIS A 122 -6.77 9.90 -9.92
N ARG A 123 -5.65 9.84 -9.19
CA ARG A 123 -4.39 9.21 -9.61
C ARG A 123 -3.97 8.12 -8.64
N THR A 124 -3.46 7.01 -9.17
CA THR A 124 -2.97 5.91 -8.34
C THR A 124 -1.59 6.26 -7.75
N PHE A 125 -1.49 6.15 -6.44
CA PHE A 125 -0.28 6.39 -5.66
C PHE A 125 0.02 5.19 -4.76
N THR A 126 1.28 4.79 -4.71
CA THR A 126 1.76 3.77 -3.77
C THR A 126 3.08 4.20 -3.16
N SER A 127 3.40 3.66 -1.98
CA SER A 127 4.59 4.03 -1.21
C SER A 127 5.30 2.82 -0.62
N HIS A 128 6.55 3.07 -0.22
CA HIS A 128 7.38 2.20 0.62
C HIS A 128 7.95 1.00 -0.14
N TYR A 129 8.98 1.28 -0.94
CA TYR A 129 9.71 0.28 -1.71
C TYR A 129 11.22 0.42 -1.50
N HIS A 130 11.84 -0.70 -1.12
CA HIS A 130 13.27 -0.82 -0.86
C HIS A 130 14.01 -1.39 -2.09
N ILE A 131 13.81 -0.76 -3.25
CA ILE A 131 14.38 -1.25 -4.52
C ILE A 131 15.92 -1.22 -4.52
N GLU A 132 16.50 -0.32 -3.71
CA GLU A 132 17.95 -0.11 -3.56
C GLU A 132 18.62 0.20 -4.91
N HIS A 133 17.92 0.93 -5.78
CA HIS A 133 18.40 1.24 -7.12
C HIS A 133 19.56 2.23 -7.08
N ALA A 134 19.47 3.27 -6.25
CA ALA A 134 20.53 4.28 -6.13
C ALA A 134 21.82 3.67 -5.57
N THR A 135 21.70 2.83 -4.54
CA THR A 135 22.84 2.10 -3.95
C THR A 135 23.52 1.20 -4.99
N LYS A 136 22.75 0.38 -5.73
CA LYS A 136 23.27 -0.51 -6.78
C LYS A 136 23.97 0.28 -7.91
N LEU A 137 23.45 1.45 -8.26
CA LEU A 137 24.03 2.31 -9.28
C LEU A 137 25.39 2.90 -8.87
N ILE A 138 25.49 3.41 -7.64
CA ILE A 138 26.77 3.91 -7.09
C ILE A 138 27.81 2.79 -7.00
N GLU A 139 27.42 1.61 -6.51
CA GLU A 139 28.30 0.44 -6.44
C GLU A 139 28.81 0.03 -7.84
N ALA A 140 27.94 0.03 -8.84
CA ALA A 140 28.32 -0.27 -10.22
C ALA A 140 29.30 0.77 -10.79
N ARG A 141 29.09 2.06 -10.51
CA ARG A 141 30.00 3.15 -10.94
C ARG A 141 31.37 3.07 -10.28
N LYS A 142 31.46 2.59 -9.03
CA LYS A 142 32.72 2.42 -8.29
C LYS A 142 33.55 1.21 -8.75
N LYS A 143 32.96 0.21 -9.43
CA LYS A 143 33.67 -0.98 -9.93
C LYS A 143 34.60 -0.60 -11.10
N LYS A 144 35.93 -0.63 -10.84
CA LYS A 144 36.97 -0.40 -11.86
C LYS A 144 36.81 -1.39 -13.02
N GLY A 145 36.89 -0.89 -14.26
CA GLY A 145 36.88 -1.72 -15.48
C GLY A 145 35.50 -2.00 -16.09
N THR A 146 34.41 -1.42 -15.55
CA THR A 146 33.07 -1.55 -16.12
C THR A 146 32.57 -0.19 -16.65
N PRO A 147 32.99 0.26 -17.84
CA PRO A 147 32.61 1.57 -18.38
C PRO A 147 31.11 1.67 -18.72
N VAL A 148 30.42 0.53 -18.82
CA VAL A 148 29.03 0.43 -19.24
C VAL A 148 28.19 -0.15 -18.09
N LEU A 149 27.22 0.63 -17.59
CA LEU A 149 26.28 0.16 -16.58
C LEU A 149 25.55 -1.13 -17.03
N PRO A 150 25.25 -2.07 -16.13
CA PRO A 150 24.37 -3.20 -16.45
C PRO A 150 23.03 -2.74 -17.07
N PRO A 151 22.49 -3.43 -18.10
CA PRO A 151 21.21 -3.06 -18.71
C PRO A 151 20.06 -2.92 -17.70
N ILE A 152 20.03 -3.77 -16.68
CA ILE A 152 19.03 -3.75 -15.60
C ILE A 152 19.06 -2.47 -14.75
N LEU A 153 20.18 -1.73 -14.73
CA LEU A 153 20.27 -0.44 -14.05
C LEU A 153 19.94 0.74 -14.98
N ARG A 154 20.05 0.56 -16.31
CA ARG A 154 19.60 1.57 -17.27
C ARG A 154 18.08 1.57 -17.41
N ASN A 155 17.52 0.38 -17.62
CA ASN A 155 16.09 0.14 -17.79
C ASN A 155 15.63 -0.85 -16.71
N PRO A 156 15.37 -0.37 -15.49
CA PRO A 156 15.02 -1.25 -14.39
C PRO A 156 13.58 -1.79 -14.55
N GLN A 157 13.42 -3.09 -14.33
CA GLN A 157 12.15 -3.79 -14.56
C GLN A 157 11.02 -3.31 -13.65
N PHE A 158 11.32 -2.80 -12.44
CA PHE A 158 10.29 -2.34 -11.51
C PHE A 158 9.41 -1.23 -12.10
N VAL A 159 9.97 -0.36 -12.95
CA VAL A 159 9.21 0.73 -13.59
C VAL A 159 8.11 0.16 -14.48
N GLU A 160 8.45 -0.85 -15.29
CA GLU A 160 7.47 -1.51 -16.15
C GLU A 160 6.45 -2.31 -15.33
N VAL A 161 6.84 -2.93 -14.22
CA VAL A 161 5.91 -3.64 -13.32
C VAL A 161 4.86 -2.67 -12.76
N PHE A 162 5.27 -1.50 -12.26
CA PHE A 162 4.34 -0.48 -11.77
C PHE A 162 3.40 0.03 -12.87
N LYS A 163 3.94 0.44 -14.04
CA LYS A 163 3.15 0.89 -15.19
C LYS A 163 2.17 -0.18 -15.68
N ASN A 164 2.63 -1.43 -15.74
CA ASN A 164 1.81 -2.57 -16.16
C ASN A 164 0.75 -2.97 -15.13
N SER A 165 0.89 -2.52 -13.88
CA SER A 165 -0.11 -2.69 -12.83
C SER A 165 -1.09 -1.52 -12.74
N GLY A 166 -0.98 -0.50 -13.60
CA GLY A 166 -1.86 0.68 -13.55
C GLY A 166 -1.51 1.71 -12.47
N ILE A 167 -0.28 1.64 -11.94
CA ILE A 167 0.22 2.61 -10.96
C ILE A 167 0.85 3.80 -11.69
N GLU A 168 0.42 5.00 -11.33
CA GLU A 168 0.82 6.26 -11.95
C GLU A 168 1.89 7.00 -11.13
N ILE A 169 1.85 6.90 -9.80
CA ILE A 169 2.78 7.59 -8.90
C ILE A 169 3.35 6.59 -7.88
N VAL A 170 4.67 6.52 -7.77
CA VAL A 170 5.38 5.61 -6.86
C VAL A 170 6.32 6.40 -5.97
N HIS A 171 6.16 6.27 -4.66
CA HIS A 171 7.08 6.83 -3.68
C HIS A 171 8.01 5.74 -3.13
N LEU A 172 9.30 5.90 -3.35
CA LEU A 172 10.34 5.01 -2.84
C LEU A 172 10.59 5.24 -1.33
N ALA A 173 11.26 4.30 -0.68
CA ALA A 173 11.72 4.45 0.69
C ALA A 173 13.14 3.89 0.82
N GLU A 174 14.06 4.31 -0.05
CA GLU A 174 15.40 3.70 -0.13
C GLU A 174 16.23 3.92 1.15
N PHE A 175 17.35 3.18 1.22
CA PHE A 175 18.40 3.31 2.23
C PHE A 175 18.10 2.65 3.58
N HIS A 176 17.23 1.66 3.58
CA HIS A 176 16.84 0.91 4.78
C HIS A 176 17.88 -0.13 5.20
N ASN A 177 18.26 -0.13 6.48
CA ASN A 177 19.12 -1.08 7.20
C ASN A 177 20.55 -1.34 6.68
N ARG A 178 20.81 -1.32 5.37
CA ARG A 178 22.10 -1.68 4.77
C ARG A 178 23.17 -0.62 4.97
N LEU A 179 22.79 0.65 4.90
CA LEU A 179 23.72 1.78 4.98
C LEU A 179 24.00 2.21 6.42
N GLY A 180 23.06 1.97 7.35
CA GLY A 180 23.24 2.17 8.79
C GLY A 180 23.83 3.54 9.15
N ARG A 181 25.01 3.54 9.80
CA ARG A 181 25.69 4.78 10.22
C ARG A 181 26.18 5.65 9.07
N LEU A 182 26.37 5.11 7.86
CA LEU A 182 26.84 5.89 6.71
C LEU A 182 25.87 7.02 6.32
N ARG A 183 24.57 6.86 6.59
CA ARG A 183 23.56 7.92 6.38
C ARG A 183 23.75 9.15 7.30
N ARG A 184 24.62 9.06 8.30
CA ARG A 184 24.97 10.15 9.22
C ARG A 184 26.20 10.93 8.76
N ASP A 185 26.91 10.42 7.76
CA ASP A 185 28.08 11.06 7.16
C ASP A 185 27.64 11.83 5.91
N PRO A 186 27.80 13.17 5.85
CA PRO A 186 27.47 13.97 4.68
C PRO A 186 28.15 13.48 3.39
N ASP A 187 29.40 13.01 3.48
CA ASP A 187 30.19 12.62 2.30
C ASP A 187 29.66 11.33 1.66
N GLU A 188 28.97 10.50 2.44
CA GLU A 188 28.32 9.27 1.96
C GLU A 188 26.83 9.51 1.64
N ALA A 189 26.11 10.28 2.47
CA ALA A 189 24.67 10.49 2.35
C ALA A 189 24.26 11.38 1.17
N LEU A 190 24.99 12.47 0.90
CA LEU A 190 24.62 13.44 -0.13
C LEU A 190 24.74 12.87 -1.56
N PRO A 191 25.81 12.13 -1.93
CA PRO A 191 25.86 11.46 -3.23
C PRO A 191 24.74 10.43 -3.46
N LEU A 192 24.31 9.74 -2.39
CA LEU A 192 23.18 8.81 -2.44
C LEU A 192 21.86 9.55 -2.76
N LEU A 193 21.61 10.67 -2.07
CA LEU A 193 20.43 11.51 -2.32
C LEU A 193 20.42 12.10 -3.73
N GLU A 194 21.54 12.67 -4.17
CA GLU A 194 21.70 13.18 -5.55
C GLU A 194 21.37 12.07 -6.56
N THR A 195 21.93 10.88 -6.37
CA THR A 195 21.68 9.74 -7.28
C THR A 195 20.21 9.30 -7.25
N LEU A 196 19.57 9.26 -6.08
CA LEU A 196 18.15 8.92 -5.95
C LEU A 196 17.28 9.95 -6.68
N HIS A 197 17.55 11.25 -6.49
CA HIS A 197 16.82 12.31 -7.16
C HIS A 197 16.98 12.26 -8.68
N ASP A 198 18.20 12.10 -9.17
CA ASP A 198 18.51 12.03 -10.60
C ASP A 198 17.84 10.83 -11.27
N GLU A 199 17.85 9.66 -10.62
CA GLU A 199 17.23 8.46 -11.17
C GLU A 199 15.71 8.51 -11.12
N CYS A 200 15.12 9.09 -10.07
CA CYS A 200 13.69 9.37 -10.03
C CYS A 200 13.27 10.33 -11.16
N ALA A 201 14.04 11.40 -11.40
CA ALA A 201 13.81 12.30 -12.53
C ALA A 201 13.88 11.55 -13.88
N ARG A 202 14.96 10.77 -14.08
CA ARG A 202 15.23 10.05 -15.34
C ARG A 202 14.19 8.98 -15.65
N LEU A 203 13.65 8.33 -14.62
CA LEU A 203 12.70 7.21 -14.77
C LEU A 203 11.23 7.67 -14.77
N SER A 204 10.98 8.95 -14.48
CA SER A 204 9.66 9.57 -14.61
C SER A 204 9.37 9.99 -16.05
N ASP A 205 8.09 10.04 -16.41
CA ASP A 205 7.57 10.56 -17.66
C ASP A 205 6.18 11.20 -17.46
N GLU A 206 5.55 11.64 -18.54
CA GLU A 206 4.23 12.33 -18.50
C GLU A 206 3.09 11.48 -17.91
N LYS A 207 3.26 10.15 -17.87
CA LYS A 207 2.23 9.19 -17.42
C LYS A 207 2.65 8.42 -16.16
N PHE A 208 3.86 8.64 -15.67
CA PHE A 208 4.40 7.92 -14.54
C PHE A 208 5.42 8.76 -13.77
N LEU A 209 5.21 8.88 -12.47
CA LEU A 209 6.05 9.69 -11.59
C LEU A 209 6.68 8.80 -10.51
N LEU A 210 8.01 8.69 -10.56
CA LEU A 210 8.81 8.04 -9.53
C LEU A 210 9.33 9.11 -8.57
N LEU A 211 9.05 8.94 -7.28
CA LEU A 211 9.30 9.93 -6.26
C LEU A 211 10.34 9.44 -5.25
N PRO A 212 11.33 10.27 -4.92
CA PRO A 212 12.33 9.95 -3.92
C PRO A 212 11.72 9.95 -2.52
N GLY A 213 12.21 9.05 -1.68
CA GLY A 213 11.84 8.94 -0.28
C GLY A 213 12.78 8.00 0.44
N GLU A 214 12.70 8.04 1.76
CA GLU A 214 13.56 7.24 2.65
C GLU A 214 12.76 6.68 3.80
N GLU A 215 13.28 5.60 4.38
CA GLU A 215 12.90 5.12 5.71
C GLU A 215 14.07 5.35 6.70
N PRO A 216 14.17 6.55 7.33
CA PRO A 216 15.41 6.99 7.96
C PRO A 216 15.77 6.27 9.26
N ASN A 217 14.76 5.77 9.99
CA ASN A 217 14.88 4.95 11.20
C ASN A 217 15.81 5.50 12.29
N ILE A 218 15.78 6.83 12.43
CA ILE A 218 16.51 7.59 13.43
C ILE A 218 15.69 8.82 13.85
N HIS A 219 16.03 9.40 15.00
CA HIS A 219 15.44 10.60 15.61
C HIS A 219 14.01 10.41 16.14
N LEU A 220 13.13 9.79 15.36
CA LEU A 220 11.78 9.43 15.78
C LEU A 220 11.74 7.99 16.33
N GLY A 221 10.59 7.58 16.88
CA GLY A 221 10.39 6.21 17.36
C GLY A 221 9.93 5.25 16.25
N GLY A 222 10.39 4.01 16.31
CA GLY A 222 10.01 2.96 15.37
C GLY A 222 10.51 3.23 13.96
N HIS A 223 9.87 2.59 12.98
CA HIS A 223 10.13 2.88 11.58
C HIS A 223 9.24 4.01 11.08
N TRP A 224 9.81 4.92 10.29
CA TRP A 224 9.08 6.07 9.76
C TRP A 224 9.58 6.45 8.37
N ILE A 225 8.71 7.08 7.60
CA ILE A 225 8.96 7.46 6.22
C ILE A 225 9.08 8.98 6.11
N SER A 226 10.04 9.47 5.31
CA SER A 226 10.14 10.88 4.93
C SER A 226 9.70 11.08 3.49
N PHE A 227 8.89 12.12 3.25
CA PHE A 227 8.43 12.49 1.91
C PHE A 227 8.41 14.00 1.74
N PHE A 228 9.17 14.52 0.79
CA PHE A 228 9.26 15.96 0.49
C PHE A 228 8.52 16.27 -0.82
N PRO A 229 8.07 17.51 -1.07
CA PRO A 229 7.36 17.88 -2.30
C PRO A 229 8.28 18.09 -3.51
N ARG A 230 9.59 17.94 -3.32
CA ARG A 230 10.66 18.15 -4.29
C ARG A 230 11.94 17.47 -3.79
N PRO A 231 13.01 17.36 -4.60
CA PRO A 231 14.31 16.91 -4.12
C PRO A 231 14.81 17.77 -2.95
N VAL A 232 15.17 17.15 -1.82
CA VAL A 232 15.70 17.83 -0.63
C VAL A 232 16.98 17.15 -0.17
N MET A 233 18.06 17.92 -0.03
CA MET A 233 19.34 17.42 0.46
C MET A 233 19.39 17.54 1.98
N TRP A 234 19.63 16.43 2.66
CA TRP A 234 19.63 16.39 4.12
C TRP A 234 20.53 15.27 4.64
N VAL A 235 20.97 15.41 5.90
CA VAL A 235 21.85 14.46 6.59
C VAL A 235 21.28 14.13 7.96
N LEU A 236 21.27 12.84 8.30
CA LEU A 236 20.70 12.30 9.54
C LEU A 236 21.56 12.53 10.79
N ASN A 237 22.35 13.59 10.78
CA ASN A 237 23.18 13.98 11.91
C ASN A 237 23.44 15.49 11.91
N ARG A 238 23.37 16.07 13.09
CA ARG A 238 23.75 17.45 13.36
C ARG A 238 24.70 17.49 14.56
N ALA A 239 26.00 17.54 14.28
CA ALA A 239 27.02 17.66 15.31
C ALA A 239 26.89 18.96 16.11
N LYS A 240 27.42 18.99 17.33
CA LYS A 240 27.43 20.20 18.17
C LYS A 240 28.08 21.37 17.41
N GLY A 241 27.38 22.50 17.33
CA GLY A 241 27.85 23.69 16.60
C GLY A 241 27.61 23.67 15.09
N LYS A 242 27.21 22.54 14.49
CA LYS A 242 26.79 22.50 13.08
C LYS A 242 25.45 23.24 12.93
N PRO A 243 25.32 24.19 11.98
CA PRO A 243 24.04 24.85 11.73
C PRO A 243 22.99 23.86 11.21
N PHE A 244 21.72 24.22 11.36
CA PHE A 244 20.61 23.43 10.83
C PHE A 244 20.60 23.40 9.30
N VAL A 245 21.02 24.52 8.67
CA VAL A 245 21.12 24.67 7.22
C VAL A 245 22.56 25.03 6.87
N GLU A 246 23.09 24.44 5.81
CA GLU A 246 24.37 24.74 5.18
C GLU A 246 24.17 24.95 3.68
N GLU A 247 24.86 25.93 3.10
CA GLU A 247 24.97 26.06 1.63
C GLU A 247 26.22 25.30 1.18
N HIS A 248 26.02 24.10 0.65
CA HIS A 248 27.09 23.22 0.18
C HIS A 248 27.48 23.56 -1.26
N PRO A 249 28.79 23.69 -1.59
CA PRO A 249 29.24 24.15 -2.91
C PRO A 249 28.79 23.25 -4.07
N LYS A 250 28.59 21.95 -3.82
CA LYS A 250 28.11 21.00 -4.84
C LYS A 250 26.59 20.76 -4.80
N PHE A 251 26.00 20.70 -3.61
CA PHE A 251 24.65 20.16 -3.41
C PHE A 251 23.62 21.25 -3.11
N GLY A 252 24.06 22.52 -3.08
CA GLY A 252 23.23 23.64 -2.65
C GLY A 252 22.84 23.51 -1.19
N ARG A 253 21.59 23.86 -0.88
CA ARG A 253 21.07 23.85 0.48
C ARG A 253 20.99 22.43 1.06
N VAL A 254 21.70 22.20 2.16
CA VAL A 254 21.73 20.94 2.91
C VAL A 254 21.18 21.17 4.32
N TYR A 255 20.28 20.29 4.76
CA TYR A 255 19.76 20.28 6.13
C TYR A 255 20.45 19.23 7.00
N HIS A 256 20.89 19.62 8.19
CA HIS A 256 21.44 18.70 9.19
C HIS A 256 20.42 18.48 10.31
N VAL A 257 19.95 17.25 10.49
CA VAL A 257 18.97 16.90 11.53
C VAL A 257 19.58 16.02 12.60
N GLY A 258 19.49 16.43 13.87
CA GLY A 258 20.03 15.70 15.01
C GLY A 258 19.01 15.27 16.07
N SER A 259 17.74 15.65 15.91
CA SER A 259 16.69 15.42 16.90
C SER A 259 15.28 15.40 16.27
N PRO A 260 14.25 14.94 17.01
CA PRO A 260 12.85 15.06 16.57
C PRO A 260 12.43 16.49 16.21
N GLU A 261 12.95 17.49 16.93
CA GLU A 261 12.65 18.91 16.71
C GLU A 261 13.25 19.41 15.40
N ASP A 262 14.48 18.99 15.08
CA ASP A 262 15.10 19.30 13.79
C ASP A 262 14.35 18.63 12.63
N VAL A 263 13.89 17.38 12.81
CA VAL A 263 13.07 16.68 11.80
C VAL A 263 11.75 17.41 11.57
N LEU A 264 11.03 17.79 12.64
CA LEU A 264 9.81 18.57 12.51
C LEU A 264 10.07 19.90 11.78
N LYS A 265 11.10 20.64 12.20
CA LYS A 265 11.47 21.90 11.56
C LYS A 265 11.78 21.73 10.07
N LEU A 266 12.46 20.65 9.68
CA LEU A 266 12.72 20.33 8.28
C LEU A 266 11.41 20.11 7.52
N MET A 267 10.51 19.29 8.05
CA MET A 267 9.22 19.02 7.42
C MET A 267 8.35 20.28 7.32
N GLU A 268 8.45 21.21 8.26
CA GLU A 268 7.74 22.49 8.20
C GLU A 268 8.32 23.43 7.12
N VAL A 269 9.65 23.57 7.06
CA VAL A 269 10.34 24.48 6.13
C VAL A 269 10.24 23.99 4.68
N GLU A 270 10.39 22.69 4.47
CA GLU A 270 10.31 22.07 3.13
C GLU A 270 8.91 21.56 2.78
N GLU A 271 7.92 21.83 3.64
CA GLU A 271 6.54 21.39 3.49
C GLU A 271 6.37 19.87 3.28
N GLY A 272 7.29 19.09 3.87
CA GLY A 272 7.30 17.64 3.80
C GLY A 272 6.24 16.96 4.68
N LEU A 273 6.17 15.65 4.53
CA LEU A 273 5.36 14.74 5.34
C LEU A 273 6.22 13.63 5.94
N MET A 274 5.77 13.16 7.10
CA MET A 274 6.30 11.98 7.77
C MET A 274 5.19 11.12 8.36
N TRP A 275 5.39 9.81 8.44
CA TRP A 275 4.44 8.87 9.07
C TRP A 275 5.14 7.63 9.60
N THR A 276 4.45 6.89 10.49
CA THR A 276 4.92 5.58 10.95
C THR A 276 4.79 4.55 9.83
N ALA A 277 5.88 3.87 9.48
CA ALA A 277 5.83 2.65 8.67
C ALA A 277 5.32 1.48 9.52
N HIS A 278 4.45 0.65 8.94
CA HIS A 278 3.87 -0.56 9.55
C HIS A 278 3.61 -0.44 11.08
N PRO A 279 2.75 0.49 11.54
CA PRO A 279 2.60 0.88 12.95
C PRO A 279 1.95 -0.18 13.85
N ARG A 280 2.46 -0.42 15.05
CA ARG A 280 2.06 -1.53 15.95
C ARG A 280 2.51 -2.94 15.52
N ILE A 281 3.53 -3.05 14.66
CA ILE A 281 4.23 -4.31 14.38
C ILE A 281 5.68 -4.04 13.99
N LYS A 282 6.50 -5.11 13.85
CA LYS A 282 7.94 -5.02 13.56
C LYS A 282 8.63 -4.05 14.55
N ALA A 283 9.58 -3.24 14.10
CA ALA A 283 10.23 -2.21 14.92
C ALA A 283 9.29 -1.07 15.34
N SER A 284 8.10 -0.97 14.75
CA SER A 284 7.06 0.00 15.09
C SER A 284 6.03 -0.53 16.10
N THR A 285 6.30 -1.63 16.80
CA THR A 285 5.32 -2.28 17.71
C THR A 285 4.70 -1.34 18.75
N GLY A 286 5.47 -0.38 19.30
CA GLY A 286 4.97 0.60 20.28
C GLY A 286 4.52 1.95 19.69
N PHE A 287 4.51 2.08 18.36
CA PHE A 287 4.37 3.36 17.68
C PHE A 287 3.19 3.35 16.69
N PRO A 288 2.45 4.47 16.56
CA PRO A 288 2.74 5.81 17.11
C PRO A 288 2.31 6.04 18.57
N ASP A 289 1.70 5.07 19.24
CA ASP A 289 1.11 5.20 20.58
C ASP A 289 2.03 5.89 21.61
N PHE A 290 3.31 5.51 21.69
CA PHE A 290 4.27 6.07 22.65
C PHE A 290 4.69 7.53 22.40
N TYR A 291 4.45 8.08 21.21
CA TYR A 291 4.80 9.47 20.91
C TYR A 291 3.60 10.31 20.44
N ARG A 292 2.37 9.82 20.62
CA ARG A 292 1.16 10.55 20.21
C ARG A 292 1.03 11.95 20.81
N ASP A 293 1.75 12.24 21.90
CA ASP A 293 1.76 13.53 22.58
C ASP A 293 2.98 14.40 22.24
N LYS A 294 3.85 13.95 21.34
CA LYS A 294 5.01 14.71 20.89
C LYS A 294 4.63 15.79 19.87
N PRO A 295 5.37 16.93 19.81
CA PRO A 295 5.06 18.02 18.88
C PRO A 295 4.97 17.56 17.42
N PHE A 296 5.90 16.71 16.97
CA PHE A 296 5.88 16.23 15.59
C PHE A 296 4.60 15.46 15.28
N PHE A 297 4.10 14.60 16.18
CA PHE A 297 2.84 13.89 15.96
C PHE A 297 1.65 14.85 15.89
N LYS A 298 1.64 15.91 16.70
CA LYS A 298 0.54 16.89 16.69
C LYS A 298 0.54 17.77 15.43
N SER A 299 1.68 17.91 14.75
CA SER A 299 1.81 18.65 13.49
C SER A 299 0.97 18.05 12.35
N ASP A 300 0.55 18.89 11.41
CA ASP A 300 -0.04 18.48 10.13
C ASP A 300 1.00 17.87 9.18
N ARG A 301 2.29 18.07 9.46
CA ARG A 301 3.41 17.41 8.77
C ARG A 301 3.56 15.95 9.13
N TYR A 302 2.92 15.50 10.21
CA TYR A 302 2.84 14.09 10.56
C TYR A 302 1.50 13.51 10.10
N LEU A 303 1.54 12.72 9.03
CA LEU A 303 0.36 12.19 8.35
C LEU A 303 -0.39 11.17 9.23
N GLY A 304 0.34 10.34 9.98
CA GLY A 304 -0.24 9.27 10.80
C GLY A 304 0.56 7.98 10.67
N GLY A 305 -0.04 6.96 10.05
CA GLY A 305 0.59 5.67 9.86
C GLY A 305 0.38 5.13 8.45
N ALA A 306 0.81 3.90 8.21
CA ALA A 306 0.65 3.28 6.92
C ALA A 306 -0.03 1.91 6.98
N TRP A 307 -0.90 1.67 6.00
CA TRP A 307 -1.74 0.50 5.88
C TRP A 307 -1.10 -0.51 4.94
N LYS A 308 -0.82 -1.69 5.50
CA LYS A 308 -0.45 -2.92 4.80
C LYS A 308 -1.26 -4.03 5.44
N ALA A 309 -1.71 -5.00 4.65
CA ALA A 309 -2.41 -6.21 5.10
C ALA A 309 -1.49 -7.13 5.94
N MET A 310 -1.10 -6.64 7.11
CA MET A 310 -0.14 -7.25 8.03
C MET A 310 -0.60 -6.93 9.47
N PRO A 311 -0.71 -7.91 10.38
CA PRO A 311 -0.54 -9.34 10.12
C PRO A 311 -1.62 -9.89 9.17
N ALA A 312 -1.31 -11.00 8.50
CA ALA A 312 -2.29 -11.85 7.84
C ALA A 312 -3.04 -12.62 8.94
N ASP A 313 -4.29 -12.22 9.16
CA ASP A 313 -5.19 -12.80 10.16
C ASP A 313 -6.43 -13.35 9.46
N LEU A 314 -6.48 -14.68 9.29
CA LEU A 314 -7.56 -15.35 8.58
C LEU A 314 -8.82 -15.53 9.44
N SER A 315 -8.84 -15.05 10.68
CA SER A 315 -10.07 -15.01 11.50
C SER A 315 -10.92 -13.76 11.26
N ARG A 316 -10.39 -12.77 10.53
CA ARG A 316 -11.05 -11.47 10.34
C ARG A 316 -11.69 -11.36 8.97
N PRO A 317 -12.90 -10.77 8.86
CA PRO A 317 -13.58 -10.60 7.58
C PRO A 317 -13.03 -9.41 6.76
N ARG A 318 -11.82 -8.94 7.06
CA ARG A 318 -11.18 -7.76 6.46
C ARG A 318 -9.66 -7.82 6.59
N LEU A 319 -8.96 -7.14 5.69
CA LEU A 319 -7.50 -7.02 5.73
C LEU A 319 -7.05 -5.84 6.61
N GLY A 320 -5.86 -5.96 7.21
CA GLY A 320 -5.17 -4.82 7.84
C GLY A 320 -5.89 -4.22 9.06
N TRP A 321 -6.70 -5.01 9.77
CA TRP A 321 -7.49 -4.57 10.93
C TRP A 321 -6.68 -3.75 11.95
N ARG A 322 -5.42 -4.14 12.21
CA ARG A 322 -4.50 -3.46 13.12
C ARG A 322 -4.36 -1.96 12.81
N VAL A 323 -4.23 -1.63 11.52
CA VAL A 323 -4.02 -0.25 11.08
C VAL A 323 -5.35 0.49 10.97
N LEU A 324 -6.44 -0.21 10.65
CA LEU A 324 -7.78 0.40 10.65
C LEU A 324 -8.21 0.78 12.08
N ASP A 325 -7.96 -0.07 13.06
CA ASP A 325 -8.18 0.26 14.47
C ASP A 325 -7.26 1.41 14.92
N LEU A 326 -6.00 1.44 14.45
CA LEU A 326 -5.12 2.59 14.70
C LEU A 326 -5.65 3.88 14.07
N LEU A 327 -6.20 3.84 12.85
CA LEU A 327 -6.82 5.01 12.21
C LEU A 327 -7.96 5.54 13.08
N ASP A 328 -8.78 4.65 13.61
CA ASP A 328 -9.90 4.98 14.49
C ASP A 328 -9.41 5.58 15.82
N ASP A 329 -8.36 4.99 16.41
CA ASP A 329 -7.71 5.49 17.62
C ASP A 329 -7.13 6.89 17.41
N MET A 330 -6.32 7.07 16.35
CA MET A 330 -5.70 8.36 16.02
C MET A 330 -6.75 9.45 15.77
N SER A 331 -7.85 9.10 15.11
CA SER A 331 -8.97 10.01 14.90
C SER A 331 -9.63 10.45 16.21
N ASN A 332 -9.63 9.59 17.22
CA ASN A 332 -10.10 9.92 18.57
C ASN A 332 -9.06 10.66 19.43
N TRP A 333 -7.76 10.61 19.10
CA TRP A 333 -6.71 11.33 19.84
C TRP A 333 -6.73 12.86 19.62
N GLY A 334 -7.64 13.36 18.79
CA GLY A 334 -7.92 14.79 18.62
C GLY A 334 -7.00 15.50 17.61
N THR A 335 -6.21 14.75 16.85
CA THR A 335 -5.45 15.29 15.71
C THR A 335 -5.89 14.64 14.42
N ARG A 336 -5.95 15.43 13.35
CA ARG A 336 -6.29 14.92 12.02
C ARG A 336 -5.12 14.06 11.53
N LYS A 337 -5.40 12.77 11.37
CA LYS A 337 -4.44 11.75 10.96
C LYS A 337 -5.09 10.80 9.98
N TYR A 338 -4.26 10.24 9.12
CA TYR A 338 -4.63 9.41 7.99
C TYR A 338 -3.73 8.19 7.93
N VAL A 339 -4.15 7.21 7.14
CA VAL A 339 -3.34 6.05 6.83
C VAL A 339 -3.10 5.96 5.34
N VAL A 340 -1.83 5.89 4.94
CA VAL A 340 -1.45 5.73 3.52
C VAL A 340 -1.25 4.25 3.21
N GLY A 341 -1.78 3.77 2.09
CA GLY A 341 -1.51 2.43 1.59
C GLY A 341 -0.04 2.30 1.22
N GLU A 342 0.63 1.30 1.79
CA GLU A 342 2.03 1.00 1.56
C GLU A 342 2.25 -0.50 1.36
N VAL A 343 3.44 -0.86 0.86
CA VAL A 343 3.75 -2.27 0.53
C VAL A 343 4.95 -2.82 1.29
N ASP A 344 5.99 -2.03 1.58
CA ASP A 344 7.17 -2.47 2.36
C ASP A 344 7.77 -3.78 1.81
N ILE A 345 8.25 -3.72 0.56
CA ILE A 345 8.92 -4.85 -0.12
C ILE A 345 10.25 -4.41 -0.75
N PHE A 346 11.16 -5.38 -0.91
CA PHE A 346 12.57 -5.15 -1.24
C PHE A 346 12.93 -5.54 -2.69
N GLN A 347 12.02 -6.23 -3.38
CA GLN A 347 12.20 -6.62 -4.76
C GLN A 347 10.91 -6.44 -5.56
N VAL A 348 11.04 -5.79 -6.71
CA VAL A 348 9.97 -5.65 -7.70
C VAL A 348 10.55 -5.92 -9.08
N ASP A 349 10.15 -7.03 -9.68
CA ASP A 349 10.50 -7.39 -11.05
C ASP A 349 9.42 -8.27 -11.68
N ARG A 350 9.61 -8.68 -12.94
CA ARG A 350 8.60 -9.42 -13.71
C ARG A 350 8.28 -10.83 -13.15
N THR A 351 9.06 -11.30 -12.17
CA THR A 351 8.88 -12.61 -11.51
C THR A 351 8.24 -12.51 -10.13
N THR A 352 8.11 -11.30 -9.58
CA THR A 352 7.50 -11.05 -8.26
C THR A 352 5.98 -11.11 -8.32
N GLU A 353 5.35 -11.59 -7.25
CA GLU A 353 3.92 -11.52 -6.96
C GLU A 353 3.57 -10.12 -6.43
N PHE A 354 3.85 -9.09 -7.22
CA PHE A 354 3.66 -7.70 -6.79
C PHE A 354 2.20 -7.39 -6.46
N TYR A 355 1.26 -7.79 -7.33
CA TYR A 355 -0.15 -7.43 -7.22
C TYR A 355 -0.76 -7.92 -5.91
N GLY A 356 -0.51 -9.18 -5.52
CA GLY A 356 -1.10 -9.74 -4.30
C GLY A 356 -0.67 -9.05 -3.00
N HIS A 357 0.47 -8.37 -3.00
CA HIS A 357 0.96 -7.60 -1.84
C HIS A 357 0.63 -6.10 -1.91
N ALA A 358 0.29 -5.60 -3.10
CA ALA A 358 0.14 -4.18 -3.36
C ALA A 358 -1.18 -3.62 -2.82
N ASN A 359 -1.10 -2.43 -2.25
CA ASN A 359 -2.23 -1.66 -1.73
C ASN A 359 -2.09 -0.24 -2.29
N VAL A 360 -3.12 0.29 -2.94
CA VAL A 360 -3.01 1.54 -3.71
C VAL A 360 -3.92 2.62 -3.14
N ASN A 361 -3.40 3.84 -3.17
CA ASN A 361 -4.11 5.05 -2.81
C ASN A 361 -4.63 5.70 -4.09
N TYR A 362 -5.90 6.04 -4.12
CA TYR A 362 -6.50 6.85 -5.19
C TYR A 362 -6.57 8.28 -4.71
N LEU A 363 -5.56 9.07 -5.07
CA LEU A 363 -5.47 10.49 -4.70
C LEU A 363 -6.42 11.30 -5.56
N ARG A 364 -7.26 12.13 -4.96
CA ARG A 364 -8.05 13.11 -5.71
C ARG A 364 -7.11 14.17 -6.27
N LEU A 365 -6.73 13.97 -7.54
CA LEU A 365 -5.67 14.69 -8.22
C LEU A 365 -5.97 14.66 -9.73
N ASP A 366 -6.02 15.84 -10.36
CA ASP A 366 -6.47 15.95 -11.75
C ASP A 366 -5.44 15.41 -12.75
N HIS A 367 -4.15 15.58 -12.47
CA HIS A 367 -3.05 15.20 -13.35
C HIS A 367 -1.83 14.77 -12.54
N ILE A 368 -0.95 13.99 -13.18
CA ILE A 368 0.35 13.63 -12.61
C ILE A 368 1.25 14.86 -12.74
N PRO A 369 1.83 15.39 -11.64
CA PRO A 369 2.75 16.52 -11.73
C PRO A 369 4.04 16.10 -12.43
N ARG A 370 4.70 17.05 -13.10
CA ARG A 370 6.02 16.81 -13.69
C ARG A 370 7.09 16.86 -12.60
N PHE A 371 8.12 16.02 -12.72
CA PHE A 371 9.17 15.92 -11.71
C PHE A 371 9.89 17.27 -11.50
N GLU A 372 10.19 17.97 -12.60
CA GLU A 372 10.89 19.25 -12.61
C GLU A 372 10.12 20.41 -11.96
N ASP A 373 8.78 20.32 -11.93
CA ASP A 373 7.92 21.32 -11.29
C ASP A 373 7.71 21.03 -9.79
N GLY A 374 8.13 19.85 -9.33
CA GLY A 374 7.83 19.32 -8.01
C GLY A 374 6.44 18.67 -7.94
N TRP A 375 6.17 17.99 -6.83
CA TRP A 375 4.97 17.17 -6.61
C TRP A 375 4.25 17.55 -5.32
N ALA A 376 4.30 18.83 -4.93
CA ALA A 376 3.52 19.39 -3.82
C ALA A 376 2.01 19.02 -3.87
N PRO A 377 1.34 18.95 -5.04
CA PRO A 377 -0.05 18.49 -5.09
C PRO A 377 -0.28 17.08 -4.55
N VAL A 378 0.69 16.16 -4.68
CA VAL A 378 0.64 14.81 -4.13
C VAL A 378 0.66 14.85 -2.60
N LEU A 379 1.61 15.60 -2.01
CA LEU A 379 1.68 15.76 -0.56
C LEU A 379 0.45 16.47 -0.02
N LYS A 380 -0.08 17.47 -0.74
CA LYS A 380 -1.32 18.14 -0.35
C LYS A 380 -2.49 17.15 -0.29
N ALA A 381 -2.67 16.31 -1.32
CA ALA A 381 -3.75 15.32 -1.33
C ALA A 381 -3.64 14.35 -0.14
N LEU A 382 -2.43 13.88 0.17
CA LEU A 382 -2.18 13.03 1.34
C LEU A 382 -2.43 13.76 2.66
N ARG A 383 -1.83 14.94 2.85
CA ARG A 383 -1.94 15.77 4.05
C ARG A 383 -3.38 16.14 4.37
N ASP A 384 -4.16 16.43 3.33
CA ASP A 384 -5.54 16.83 3.51
C ASP A 384 -6.45 15.61 3.77
N GLY A 385 -6.03 14.40 3.39
CA GLY A 385 -6.86 13.18 3.44
C GLY A 385 -7.75 13.01 2.19
N ALA A 386 -7.41 13.67 1.09
CA ALA A 386 -8.18 13.69 -0.15
C ALA A 386 -7.94 12.42 -1.00
N PHE A 387 -8.13 11.24 -0.41
CA PHE A 387 -7.91 9.96 -1.08
C PHE A 387 -8.70 8.82 -0.43
N PHE A 388 -8.76 7.69 -1.12
CA PHE A 388 -9.20 6.41 -0.56
C PHE A 388 -8.17 5.32 -0.86
N LEU A 389 -8.10 4.29 -0.03
CA LEU A 389 -7.29 3.10 -0.29
C LEU A 389 -8.13 2.04 -0.96
N SER A 390 -7.53 1.24 -1.83
CA SER A 390 -8.15 0.06 -2.40
C SER A 390 -7.11 -1.01 -2.74
N THR A 391 -7.54 -2.27 -2.68
CA THR A 391 -6.77 -3.42 -3.20
C THR A 391 -6.92 -3.59 -4.72
N GLY A 392 -7.83 -2.86 -5.36
CA GLY A 392 -8.03 -2.84 -6.82
C GLY A 392 -9.40 -3.37 -7.26
N GLU A 393 -9.93 -4.36 -6.54
CA GLU A 393 -11.18 -5.05 -6.89
C GLU A 393 -12.41 -4.24 -6.49
N VAL A 394 -12.37 -3.61 -5.31
CA VAL A 394 -13.45 -2.75 -4.80
C VAL A 394 -13.00 -1.29 -4.89
N LEU A 395 -13.77 -0.46 -5.59
CA LEU A 395 -13.47 0.96 -5.77
C LEU A 395 -14.59 1.83 -5.19
N MET A 396 -14.23 3.04 -4.76
CA MET A 396 -15.14 4.03 -4.21
C MET A 396 -14.89 5.40 -4.85
N PRO A 397 -15.22 5.56 -6.15
CA PRO A 397 -14.99 6.81 -6.88
C PRO A 397 -15.71 8.04 -6.29
N ARG A 398 -16.71 7.82 -5.44
CA ARG A 398 -17.42 8.89 -4.74
C ARG A 398 -17.76 8.44 -3.33
N PHE A 399 -17.38 9.24 -2.35
CA PHE A 399 -17.77 9.12 -0.95
C PHE A 399 -18.08 10.52 -0.42
N MET A 400 -19.33 10.73 0.02
CA MET A 400 -19.77 12.01 0.56
C MET A 400 -20.61 11.81 1.82
N ILE A 401 -20.52 12.77 2.73
CA ILE A 401 -21.44 12.94 3.86
C ILE A 401 -21.97 14.37 3.79
N GLY A 402 -23.28 14.51 3.61
CA GLY A 402 -23.87 15.80 3.25
C GLY A 402 -23.34 16.28 1.89
N ASP A 403 -22.69 17.43 1.89
CA ASP A 403 -22.08 18.08 0.73
C ASP A 403 -20.54 18.08 0.78
N ARG A 404 -19.95 17.20 1.59
CA ARG A 404 -18.49 17.11 1.79
C ARG A 404 -17.95 15.71 1.53
N GLN A 405 -16.69 15.66 1.15
CA GLN A 405 -15.92 14.45 0.87
C GLN A 405 -14.72 14.35 1.80
N SER A 406 -14.08 13.18 1.82
CA SER A 406 -12.78 13.06 2.47
C SER A 406 -11.78 14.08 1.89
N GLY A 407 -10.93 14.64 2.74
CA GLY A 407 -10.14 15.83 2.43
C GLY A 407 -10.77 17.17 2.85
N GLU A 408 -12.03 17.15 3.30
CA GLU A 408 -12.76 18.35 3.72
C GLU A 408 -13.27 18.22 5.16
N THR A 409 -13.93 19.27 5.66
CA THR A 409 -14.63 19.26 6.95
C THR A 409 -16.12 19.47 6.72
N LEU A 410 -16.95 18.67 7.39
CA LEU A 410 -18.39 18.90 7.46
C LEU A 410 -18.76 19.62 8.76
N LYS A 411 -19.46 20.75 8.64
CA LYS A 411 -20.11 21.40 9.78
C LYS A 411 -21.45 20.73 10.01
N VAL A 412 -21.63 20.12 11.19
CA VAL A 412 -22.84 19.37 11.50
C VAL A 412 -23.88 20.32 12.07
N GLY A 413 -25.05 20.38 11.44
CA GLY A 413 -26.16 21.21 11.91
C GLY A 413 -26.72 20.74 13.27
N PRO A 414 -27.57 21.55 13.93
CA PRO A 414 -28.12 21.23 15.26
C PRO A 414 -28.84 19.88 15.36
N GLU A 415 -29.43 19.42 14.26
CA GLU A 415 -30.14 18.13 14.18
C GLU A 415 -29.20 16.92 14.18
N GLY A 416 -27.91 17.12 13.89
CA GLY A 416 -26.93 16.04 13.86
C GLY A 416 -27.05 15.11 12.65
N ARG A 417 -27.94 15.39 11.68
CA ARG A 417 -28.22 14.49 10.55
C ARG A 417 -27.43 14.86 9.30
N ALA A 418 -26.89 13.85 8.62
CA ALA A 418 -26.27 14.03 7.32
C ALA A 418 -26.46 12.79 6.43
N LYS A 419 -26.63 13.00 5.12
CA LYS A 419 -26.78 11.91 4.14
C LYS A 419 -25.40 11.37 3.73
N LEU A 420 -25.15 10.10 3.98
CA LEU A 420 -24.09 9.33 3.34
C LEU A 420 -24.49 9.00 1.90
N GLN A 421 -23.58 9.24 0.96
CA GLN A 421 -23.65 8.74 -0.41
C GLN A 421 -22.29 8.17 -0.82
N ALA A 422 -22.23 6.88 -1.13
CA ALA A 422 -21.03 6.24 -1.64
C ALA A 422 -21.32 5.45 -2.92
N VAL A 423 -20.57 5.69 -3.99
CA VAL A 423 -20.64 4.88 -5.20
C VAL A 423 -19.57 3.81 -5.09
N LEU A 424 -19.99 2.54 -5.07
CA LEU A 424 -19.11 1.38 -5.06
C LEU A 424 -19.16 0.66 -6.40
N SER A 425 -18.03 0.14 -6.84
CA SER A 425 -17.94 -0.84 -7.93
C SER A 425 -16.99 -1.96 -7.52
N TRP A 426 -17.27 -3.18 -7.96
CA TRP A 426 -16.54 -4.37 -7.51
C TRP A 426 -16.45 -5.45 -8.58
N THR A 427 -15.46 -6.34 -8.46
CA THR A 427 -15.33 -7.53 -9.31
C THR A 427 -15.86 -8.80 -8.64
N PHE A 428 -15.60 -9.02 -7.36
CA PHE A 428 -16.20 -10.12 -6.58
C PHE A 428 -17.49 -9.68 -5.88
N PRO A 429 -18.45 -10.58 -5.61
CA PRO A 429 -19.63 -10.27 -4.80
C PRO A 429 -19.25 -9.56 -3.50
N MET A 430 -19.98 -8.51 -3.14
CA MET A 430 -19.73 -7.79 -1.89
C MET A 430 -20.17 -8.61 -0.68
N SER A 431 -19.51 -8.42 0.46
CA SER A 431 -19.92 -8.99 1.74
C SER A 431 -20.63 -7.94 2.58
N PHE A 432 -19.97 -6.81 2.85
CA PHE A 432 -20.52 -5.73 3.66
C PHE A 432 -19.84 -4.39 3.41
N ALA A 433 -20.51 -3.32 3.80
CA ALA A 433 -19.89 -2.04 4.11
C ALA A 433 -20.02 -1.75 5.61
N GLU A 434 -19.15 -0.92 6.17
CA GLU A 434 -19.19 -0.51 7.56
C GLU A 434 -18.98 1.00 7.67
N VAL A 435 -19.98 1.70 8.21
CA VAL A 435 -19.85 3.10 8.60
C VAL A 435 -19.21 3.14 9.97
N VAL A 436 -18.10 3.86 10.10
CA VAL A 436 -17.37 3.99 11.35
C VAL A 436 -17.37 5.46 11.78
N THR A 437 -17.78 5.73 13.01
CA THR A 437 -17.81 7.09 13.58
C THR A 437 -17.12 7.12 14.94
N GLY A 438 -16.62 8.29 15.35
CA GLY A 438 -16.09 8.48 16.70
C GLY A 438 -16.51 9.79 17.32
N ASP A 439 -16.47 9.85 18.64
CA ASP A 439 -16.81 11.05 19.45
C ASP A 439 -15.59 11.64 20.18
N GLY A 440 -14.38 11.20 19.81
CA GLY A 440 -13.14 11.55 20.51
C GLY A 440 -12.82 10.65 21.71
N LYS A 441 -13.69 9.68 22.05
CA LYS A 441 -13.47 8.73 23.16
C LYS A 441 -13.83 7.29 22.79
N LYS A 442 -14.93 7.10 22.06
CA LYS A 442 -15.46 5.80 21.63
C LYS A 442 -15.59 5.76 20.13
N VAL A 443 -15.46 4.55 19.58
CA VAL A 443 -15.69 4.23 18.17
C VAL A 443 -17.00 3.47 18.07
N TYR A 444 -17.81 3.82 17.07
CA TYR A 444 -19.10 3.20 16.78
C TYR A 444 -19.05 2.66 15.35
N ARG A 445 -19.56 1.44 15.15
CA ARG A 445 -19.56 0.74 13.87
C ARG A 445 -20.97 0.35 13.52
N GLU A 446 -21.39 0.66 12.30
CA GLU A 446 -22.67 0.25 11.74
C GLU A 446 -22.44 -0.52 10.44
N ARG A 447 -22.78 -1.81 10.45
CA ARG A 447 -22.62 -2.69 9.30
C ARG A 447 -23.82 -2.60 8.37
N ILE A 448 -23.54 -2.54 7.07
CA ILE A 448 -24.50 -2.60 5.98
C ILE A 448 -24.25 -3.91 5.24
N ASP A 449 -25.23 -4.81 5.24
CA ASP A 449 -25.12 -6.08 4.53
C ASP A 449 -25.19 -5.89 3.02
N LEU A 450 -24.22 -6.46 2.30
CA LEU A 450 -24.13 -6.42 0.83
C LEU A 450 -24.07 -7.83 0.23
N SER A 451 -24.37 -8.87 1.03
CA SER A 451 -24.31 -10.28 0.62
C SER A 451 -25.26 -10.65 -0.53
N HIS A 452 -26.27 -9.81 -0.79
CA HIS A 452 -27.22 -9.96 -1.90
C HIS A 452 -26.64 -9.60 -3.28
N THR A 453 -25.44 -9.03 -3.34
CA THR A 453 -24.83 -8.56 -4.60
C THR A 453 -24.18 -9.70 -5.39
N GLY A 454 -24.14 -9.56 -6.72
CA GLY A 454 -23.39 -10.46 -7.61
C GLY A 454 -21.99 -9.94 -7.94
N ALA A 455 -21.20 -10.72 -8.69
CA ALA A 455 -19.91 -10.28 -9.23
C ALA A 455 -20.05 -9.15 -10.26
N PHE A 456 -18.99 -8.37 -10.48
CA PHE A 456 -18.91 -7.31 -11.50
C PHE A 456 -20.02 -6.25 -11.40
N GLY A 457 -20.28 -5.78 -10.18
CA GLY A 457 -21.39 -4.87 -9.88
C GLY A 457 -20.96 -3.41 -9.66
N LYS A 458 -21.97 -2.54 -9.64
CA LYS A 458 -21.86 -1.14 -9.24
C LYS A 458 -23.15 -0.72 -8.54
N GLN A 459 -23.04 -0.04 -7.40
CA GLN A 459 -24.20 0.43 -6.63
C GLN A 459 -23.88 1.75 -5.92
N THR A 460 -24.91 2.57 -5.74
CA THR A 460 -24.84 3.72 -4.84
C THR A 460 -25.45 3.33 -3.51
N LEU A 461 -24.65 3.40 -2.44
CA LEU A 461 -25.11 3.29 -1.07
C LEU A 461 -25.57 4.66 -0.59
N GLU A 462 -26.79 4.73 -0.09
CA GLU A 462 -27.35 5.92 0.53
C GLU A 462 -27.89 5.60 1.90
N LYS A 463 -27.59 6.46 2.88
CA LYS A 463 -28.06 6.28 4.25
C LYS A 463 -28.09 7.62 4.98
N GLU A 464 -29.09 7.83 5.81
CA GLU A 464 -29.08 8.95 6.74
C GLU A 464 -28.32 8.57 8.01
N LEU A 465 -27.34 9.38 8.40
CA LEU A 465 -26.50 9.17 9.57
C LEU A 465 -26.91 10.10 10.71
N ASP A 466 -26.88 9.58 11.93
CA ASP A 466 -26.88 10.39 13.15
C ASP A 466 -25.44 10.64 13.60
N LEU A 467 -24.99 11.87 13.40
CA LEU A 467 -23.66 12.37 13.71
C LEU A 467 -23.66 13.28 14.95
N LYS A 468 -24.74 13.29 15.74
CA LYS A 468 -24.81 14.11 16.95
C LYS A 468 -23.70 13.73 17.93
N GLY A 469 -22.86 14.72 18.26
CA GLY A 469 -21.72 14.53 19.16
C GLY A 469 -20.58 13.68 18.59
N LYS A 470 -20.56 13.41 17.27
CA LYS A 470 -19.44 12.77 16.59
C LYS A 470 -18.44 13.83 16.11
N SER A 471 -17.16 13.46 16.06
CA SER A 471 -16.06 14.31 15.59
C SER A 471 -15.47 13.85 14.25
N TRP A 472 -15.77 12.62 13.82
CA TRP A 472 -15.36 12.10 12.52
C TRP A 472 -16.24 10.93 12.07
N VAL A 473 -16.23 10.67 10.76
CA VAL A 473 -16.90 9.55 10.10
C VAL A 473 -16.06 9.03 8.93
N ARG A 474 -16.05 7.72 8.71
CA ARG A 474 -15.46 7.08 7.53
C ARG A 474 -16.29 5.89 7.08
N LEU A 475 -16.00 5.39 5.88
CA LEU A 475 -16.59 4.19 5.30
C LEU A 475 -15.51 3.21 4.89
N GLU A 476 -15.76 1.92 5.12
CA GLU A 476 -15.04 0.83 4.48
C GLU A 476 -16.02 -0.15 3.84
N ALA A 477 -15.62 -0.82 2.76
CA ALA A 477 -16.42 -1.87 2.12
C ALA A 477 -15.54 -3.03 1.68
N TRP A 478 -16.06 -4.24 1.84
CA TRP A 478 -15.32 -5.49 1.71
C TRP A 478 -16.12 -6.51 0.91
N ASP A 479 -15.44 -7.22 0.01
CA ASP A 479 -16.02 -8.32 -0.76
C ASP A 479 -15.81 -9.69 -0.12
N VAL A 480 -16.34 -10.75 -0.73
CA VAL A 480 -16.20 -12.13 -0.24
C VAL A 480 -14.77 -12.68 -0.31
N ALA A 481 -13.89 -12.05 -1.10
CA ALA A 481 -12.46 -12.35 -1.15
C ALA A 481 -11.66 -11.51 -0.14
N THR A 482 -12.33 -10.70 0.69
CA THR A 482 -11.77 -9.71 1.62
C THR A 482 -10.94 -8.61 0.95
N ASN A 483 -11.15 -8.38 -0.34
CA ASN A 483 -10.65 -7.19 -1.01
C ASN A 483 -11.45 -5.99 -0.52
N GLY A 484 -10.79 -4.84 -0.41
CA GLY A 484 -11.33 -3.74 0.38
C GLY A 484 -11.12 -2.38 -0.25
N VAL A 485 -12.03 -1.47 0.09
CA VAL A 485 -11.89 -0.03 -0.12
C VAL A 485 -12.12 0.70 1.21
N ILE A 486 -11.28 1.70 1.49
CA ILE A 486 -11.29 2.44 2.77
C ILE A 486 -11.23 3.94 2.48
N SER A 487 -12.19 4.71 2.99
CA SER A 487 -12.12 6.17 2.97
C SER A 487 -11.19 6.68 4.08
N GLN A 488 -10.50 7.80 3.84
CA GLN A 488 -9.96 8.57 4.97
C GLN A 488 -11.12 9.18 5.79
N PRO A 489 -10.92 9.45 7.09
CA PRO A 489 -11.93 10.12 7.93
C PRO A 489 -12.31 11.49 7.38
N LEU A 490 -13.62 11.74 7.31
CA LEU A 490 -14.18 13.08 7.19
C LEU A 490 -14.35 13.66 8.60
N TRP A 491 -13.76 14.83 8.83
CA TRP A 491 -13.83 15.51 10.12
C TRP A 491 -15.13 16.30 10.27
N LEU A 492 -15.65 16.32 11.49
CA LEU A 492 -16.92 16.94 11.85
C LEU A 492 -16.66 18.10 12.83
N GLU A 493 -17.28 19.26 12.54
CA GLU A 493 -17.22 20.48 13.36
C GLU A 493 -18.60 20.95 13.79
#